data_AF-A0A971HT73-F1
#
_entry.id   AF-A0A971HT73-F1
#
_cell.length_a   1.000
_cell.length_b   1.000
_cell.length_c   1.000
_cell.angle_alpha   90.00
_cell.angle_beta   90.00
_cell.angle_gamma   90.00
#
_symmetry.space_group_name_H-M   'P 1'
#
loop_
_entity.id
_entity.type
_entity.pdbx_description
1 polymer ?
#
loop_
_entity_poly.entity_id
_entity_poly.type
_entity_poly.pdbx_seq_one_letter_code
_entity_poly.pdbx_strand_id
1 'polypeptide(L)' 'LQGLTIEENRFGFEPEITAKLAKMKCSIYEVGISYSGRTYEEGKKIGWKDGFRAIFVILKYGLAKRK' A
#
# COMPACT_ATOMS: atom_id res chain seq x y z
N LEU A 1 9.95 -11.29 11.07
CA LEU A 1 8.59 -11.06 10.53
C LEU A 1 7.85 -12.39 10.41
N GLN A 2 7.62 -13.09 11.52
CA GLN A 2 6.87 -14.36 11.50
C GLN A 2 5.40 -14.04 11.81
N GLY A 3 4.49 -14.40 10.90
CA GLY A 3 3.03 -14.32 11.10
C GLY A 3 2.25 -13.38 10.18
N LEU A 4 2.90 -12.62 9.29
CA LEU A 4 2.21 -11.75 8.32
C LEU A 4 2.17 -12.41 6.93
N THR A 5 1.07 -13.09 6.60
CA THR A 5 0.86 -13.58 5.23
C THR A 5 0.54 -12.39 4.34
N ILE A 6 1.26 -12.19 3.25
CA ILE A 6 1.00 -11.15 2.26
C ILE A 6 0.34 -11.81 1.05
N GLU A 7 -0.76 -11.24 0.57
CA GLU A 7 -1.56 -11.83 -0.51
C GLU A 7 -1.59 -10.95 -1.77
N GLU A 8 -1.47 -9.64 -1.62
CA GLU A 8 -1.50 -8.70 -2.73
C GLU A 8 -0.11 -8.53 -3.37
N ASN A 9 -0.12 -8.36 -4.69
CA ASN A 9 1.08 -8.19 -5.51
C ASN A 9 1.18 -6.74 -6.02
N ARG A 10 2.41 -6.30 -6.35
CA ARG A 10 2.72 -4.95 -6.88
C ARG A 10 2.27 -3.84 -5.93
N PHE A 11 1.54 -2.84 -6.44
CA PHE A 11 1.05 -1.66 -5.72
C PHE A 11 -0.03 -1.99 -4.67
N GLY A 12 -0.59 -3.20 -4.68
CA GLY A 12 -1.53 -3.64 -3.63
C GLY A 12 -0.84 -4.04 -2.33
N PHE A 13 0.47 -4.27 -2.35
CA PHE A 13 1.22 -4.67 -1.17
C PHE A 13 1.26 -3.58 -0.08
N GLU A 14 1.56 -2.34 -0.49
CA GLU A 14 1.68 -1.20 0.42
C GLU A 14 0.39 -0.92 1.22
N PRO A 15 -0.81 -0.88 0.59
CA PRO A 15 -2.05 -0.72 1.35
C PRO A 15 -2.37 -1.93 2.24
N GLU A 16 -2.05 -3.16 1.82
CA GLU A 16 -2.26 -4.36 2.64
C GLU A 16 -1.39 -4.35 3.91
N ILE A 17 -0.08 -4.11 3.77
CA ILE A 17 0.84 -4.12 4.91
C ILE A 17 0.53 -2.98 5.87
N THR A 18 0.24 -1.79 5.36
CA THR A 18 -0.17 -0.62 6.17
C THR A 18 -1.42 -0.93 6.98
N ALA A 19 -2.44 -1.52 6.35
CA ALA A 19 -3.68 -1.89 7.04
C ALA A 19 -3.46 -2.97 8.10
N LYS A 20 -2.62 -3.97 7.84
CA LYS A 20 -2.31 -5.03 8.82
C LYS A 20 -1.47 -4.51 9.98
N LEU A 21 -0.45 -3.69 9.73
CA LEU A 21 0.35 -3.04 10.78
C LEU A 21 -0.51 -2.12 11.67
N ALA A 22 -1.42 -1.35 11.06
CA ALA A 22 -2.37 -0.54 11.81
C ALA A 22 -3.30 -1.38 12.71
N LYS A 23 -3.72 -2.56 12.26
CA LYS A 23 -4.51 -3.51 13.07
C LYS A 23 -3.72 -4.16 14.20
N MET A 24 -2.43 -4.40 13.98
CA MET A 24 -1.52 -4.92 15.02
C MET A 24 -1.15 -3.86 16.07
N LYS A 25 -1.68 -2.64 15.98
CA LYS A 25 -1.36 -1.49 16.87
C LYS A 25 0.14 -1.21 16.95
N CYS A 26 0.87 -1.44 15.85
CA CYS A 26 2.28 -1.11 15.76
C CYS A 26 2.48 0.42 15.69
N SER A 27 3.54 0.92 16.31
CA SER A 27 3.96 2.31 16.14
C SER A 27 4.53 2.52 14.73
N ILE A 28 3.90 3.38 13.95
CA ILE A 28 4.36 3.76 12.61
C ILE A 28 5.06 5.12 12.74
N TYR A 29 6.31 5.18 12.30
CA TYR A 29 7.11 6.41 12.29
C TYR A 29 7.39 6.80 10.84
N GLU A 30 7.09 8.06 10.50
CA GLU A 30 7.42 8.62 9.19
C GLU A 30 8.82 9.21 9.22
N VAL A 31 9.67 8.80 8.29
CA VAL A 31 11.02 9.33 8.11
C VAL A 31 11.04 10.10 6.81
N GLY A 32 11.51 11.35 6.86
CA GLY A 32 11.64 12.18 5.67
C GLY A 32 12.61 11.55 4.67
N ILE A 33 12.15 11.34 3.44
CA ILE A 33 12.98 10.87 2.33
C ILE A 33 13.06 11.93 1.24
N SER A 34 14.25 12.13 0.70
CA SER A 34 14.45 12.93 -0.51
C SER A 34 14.43 11.98 -1.70
N TYR A 35 13.35 12.04 -2.50
CA TYR A 35 13.22 11.27 -3.74
C TYR A 35 13.05 12.22 -4.93
N SER A 36 13.91 12.05 -5.94
CA SER A 36 13.74 12.74 -7.23
C SER A 36 12.63 12.03 -8.02
N GLY A 37 11.45 12.65 -8.05
CA GLY A 37 10.31 12.13 -8.79
C GLY A 37 10.60 12.03 -10.29
N ARG A 38 10.51 10.83 -10.85
CA ARG A 38 10.50 10.63 -12.31
C ARG A 38 9.26 11.24 -12.94
N THR A 39 9.43 11.95 -14.05
CA THR A 39 8.33 12.59 -14.78
C THR A 39 7.46 11.56 -15.48
N TYR A 40 6.18 11.90 -15.70
CA TYR A 40 5.23 11.02 -16.41
C TYR A 40 5.71 10.68 -17.83
N GLU A 41 6.44 11.61 -18.46
CA GLU A 41 6.98 11.52 -19.81
C GLU A 41 8.12 10.49 -19.96
N GLU A 42 8.77 10.07 -18.87
CA GLU A 42 9.79 9.01 -18.89
C GLU A 42 9.20 7.57 -19.00
N GLY A 43 7.91 7.45 -19.32
CA GLY A 43 7.26 6.14 -19.51
C GLY A 43 6.90 5.46 -18.20
N LYS A 44 6.37 6.22 -17.23
CA LYS A 44 5.87 5.66 -15.96
C LYS A 44 4.81 4.59 -16.28
N LYS A 45 5.13 3.31 -16.07
CA LYS A 45 4.29 2.14 -16.40
C LYS A 45 3.01 2.01 -15.54
N ILE A 46 2.58 3.08 -14.89
CA ILE A 46 1.41 3.09 -14.01
C ILE A 46 0.19 3.54 -14.81
N GLY A 47 -0.83 2.70 -14.90
CA GLY A 47 -2.05 2.98 -15.63
C GLY A 47 -3.23 3.28 -14.73
N TRP A 48 -4.32 3.78 -15.32
CA TRP A 48 -5.62 3.93 -14.66
C TRP A 48 -6.13 2.61 -14.03
N LYS A 49 -5.80 1.46 -14.64
CA LYS A 49 -6.11 0.12 -14.10
C LYS A 49 -5.41 -0.14 -12.76
N ASP A 50 -4.18 0.32 -12.59
CA ASP A 50 -3.46 0.23 -11.31
C ASP A 50 -4.13 1.11 -10.24
N GLY A 51 -4.68 2.27 -10.64
CA GLY A 51 -5.47 3.14 -9.76
C GLY A 51 -6.74 2.46 -9.23
N PHE A 52 -7.52 1.81 -10.10
CA PHE A 52 -8.70 1.03 -9.68
C PHE A 52 -8.31 -0.13 -8.76
N ARG A 53 -7.20 -0.82 -9.05
CA ARG A 53 -6.70 -1.88 -8.17
C ARG A 53 -6.28 -1.33 -6.81
N ALA A 54 -5.61 -0.19 -6.76
CA ALA A 54 -5.22 0.45 -5.50
C ALA A 54 -6.44 0.79 -4.63
N ILE A 55 -7.48 1.39 -5.21
CA ILE A 55 -8.74 1.69 -4.51
C ILE A 55 -9.38 0.40 -3.98
N PHE A 56 -9.46 -0.65 -4.80
CA PHE A 56 -10.03 -1.94 -4.39
C PHE A 56 -9.29 -2.52 -3.17
N VAL A 57 -7.96 -2.51 -3.18
CA VAL A 57 -7.14 -3.05 -2.08
C VAL A 57 -7.29 -2.21 -0.81
N ILE A 58 -7.29 -0.88 -0.93
CA ILE A 58 -7.53 0.02 0.21
C ILE A 58 -8.89 -0.28 0.85
N LEU A 59 -9.94 -0.45 0.05
CA LEU A 59 -11.27 -0.78 0.56
C LEU A 59 -11.28 -2.18 1.21
N LYS A 60 -10.71 -3.20 0.55
CA LYS A 60 -10.66 -4.59 1.04
C LYS A 60 -9.99 -4.70 2.42
N TYR A 61 -8.83 -4.08 2.60
CA TYR A 61 -8.06 -4.23 3.85
C TYR A 61 -8.32 -3.11 4.87
N GLY A 62 -8.67 -1.91 4.40
CA GLY A 62 -8.97 -0.74 5.22
C GLY A 62 -10.37 -0.73 5.85
N LEU A 63 -11.40 -1.24 5.15
CA LEU A 63 -12.77 -1.32 5.70
C LEU A 63 -13.03 -2.59 6.52
N ALA A 64 -12.13 -3.57 6.49
CA ALA A 64 -12.26 -4.77 7.31
C ALA A 64 -12.19 -4.36 8.80
N LYS A 65 -13.38 -4.23 9.41
CA LYS A 65 -13.69 -3.79 10.77
C LYS A 65 -12.52 -3.94 11.74
N ARG A 66 -12.13 -2.83 12.37
CA ARG A 66 -11.49 -2.87 13.70
C ARG A 66 -12.49 -3.60 14.61
N LYS A 67 -12.19 -4.85 14.95
CA LYS A 67 -12.90 -5.58 15.99
C LYS A 67 -12.14 -5.39 17.30
#